data_AF-A0A1D6L1Q0-F1
#
_entry.id   AF-A0A1D6L1Q0-F1
#
_cell.length_a   1.000
_cell.length_b   1.000
_cell.length_c   1.000
_cell.angle_alpha   90.00
_cell.angle_beta   90.00
_cell.angle_gamma   90.00
#
_symmetry.space_group_name_H-M   'P 1'
#
loop_
_entity.id
_entity.type
_entity.pdbx_description
1 polymer ?
#
loop_
_entity_poly.entity_id
_entity_poly.type
_entity_poly.pdbx_seq_one_letter_code
_entity_poly.pdbx_strand_id
1 'polypeptide(L)'
;MPDANVIIKRLRESEGLEFGNSVYWISFGNEYAEKKFPASRPFGIKYKFHLEDAVDCPEWVVPFHLFKLLAEEYDLELVLMKNFHEFVHEYLQKPEFAELMRRLGALGDGRQDQSTLSQDEWEVSYLYLAFVLRKRGQPPTQRRASNANRGKMFLTEGDIEVLGV
;
A
#
# COMPACT_ATOMS: atom_id res chain seq x y z
N MET A 1 2.26 0.91 1.63
CA MET A 1 3.53 1.43 1.04
C MET A 1 3.24 1.86 -0.38
N PRO A 2 3.86 2.94 -0.90
CA PRO A 2 3.69 3.33 -2.29
C PRO A 2 4.07 2.18 -3.26
N ASP A 3 3.23 1.91 -4.25
CA ASP A 3 3.42 0.89 -5.26
C ASP A 3 4.26 1.45 -6.41
N ALA A 4 5.53 1.02 -6.46
CA ALA A 4 6.47 1.44 -7.49
C ALA A 4 5.98 1.15 -8.92
N ASN A 5 5.28 0.04 -9.15
CA ASN A 5 4.81 -0.29 -10.49
C ASN A 5 3.74 0.69 -10.94
N VAL A 6 2.82 1.05 -10.06
CA VAL A 6 1.78 2.06 -10.33
C VAL A 6 2.41 3.43 -10.58
N ILE A 7 3.30 3.88 -9.70
CA ILE A 7 3.94 5.20 -9.80
C ILE A 7 4.74 5.32 -11.10
N ILE A 8 5.58 4.32 -11.42
CA ILE A 8 6.40 4.34 -12.63
C ILE A 8 5.54 4.22 -13.89
N LYS A 9 4.45 3.44 -13.85
CA LYS A 9 3.50 3.36 -14.96
C LYS A 9 2.87 4.73 -15.23
N ARG A 10 2.33 5.39 -14.21
CA ARG A 10 1.71 6.73 -14.34
C ARG A 10 2.70 7.78 -14.81
N LEU A 11 3.92 7.76 -14.28
CA LEU A 11 4.99 8.63 -14.79
C LEU A 11 5.23 8.41 -16.28
N ARG A 12 5.29 7.16 -16.76
CA ARG A 12 5.53 6.86 -18.19
C ARG A 12 4.38 7.27 -19.09
N GLU A 13 3.15 7.24 -18.57
CA GLU A 13 1.94 7.63 -19.30
C GLU A 13 1.73 9.15 -19.35
N SER A 14 2.32 9.91 -18.41
CA SER A 14 2.23 11.37 -18.42
C SER A 14 3.07 11.99 -19.53
N GLU A 15 2.77 13.22 -19.95
CA GLU A 15 3.60 13.97 -20.89
C GLU A 15 4.86 14.54 -20.21
N GLY A 16 4.70 15.05 -18.98
CA GLY A 16 5.77 15.67 -18.20
C GLY A 16 6.40 14.74 -17.15
N LEU A 17 7.04 15.35 -16.16
CA LEU A 17 7.59 14.64 -14.98
C LEU A 17 6.68 14.71 -13.75
N GLU A 18 5.52 15.32 -13.92
CA GLU A 18 4.50 15.46 -12.91
C GLU A 18 3.21 14.80 -13.37
N PHE A 19 2.51 14.17 -12.44
CA PHE A 19 1.16 13.64 -12.65
C PHE A 19 0.39 13.68 -11.34
N GLY A 20 -0.94 13.74 -11.42
CA GLY A 20 -1.79 13.92 -10.26
C GLY A 20 -3.22 14.23 -10.66
N ASN A 21 -4.02 14.60 -9.67
CA ASN A 21 -5.38 15.09 -9.82
C ASN A 21 -5.61 16.30 -8.90
N SER A 22 -6.86 16.61 -8.54
CA SER A 22 -7.13 17.79 -7.70
C SER A 22 -6.60 17.68 -6.27
N VAL A 23 -6.44 16.46 -5.74
CA VAL A 23 -6.07 16.24 -4.32
C VAL A 23 -4.62 15.79 -4.11
N TYR A 24 -3.94 15.30 -5.15
CA TYR A 24 -2.54 14.88 -5.04
C TYR A 24 -1.74 15.17 -6.30
N TRP A 25 -0.42 15.25 -6.15
CA TRP A 25 0.50 15.15 -7.28
C TRP A 25 1.82 14.49 -6.88
N ILE A 26 2.45 13.86 -7.87
CA ILE A 26 3.80 13.31 -7.80
C ILE A 26 4.65 13.98 -8.86
N SER A 27 5.81 14.49 -8.45
CA SER A 27 6.74 15.20 -9.34
C SER A 27 8.14 14.60 -9.25
N PHE A 28 8.70 14.21 -10.39
CA PHE A 28 10.05 13.68 -10.52
C PHE A 28 11.05 14.77 -10.96
N GLY A 29 12.29 14.66 -10.49
CA GLY A 29 13.37 15.56 -10.93
C GLY A 29 13.79 15.34 -12.39
N ASN A 30 14.40 16.37 -12.98
CA ASN A 30 14.84 16.37 -14.38
C ASN A 30 15.83 15.23 -14.72
N GLU A 31 16.52 14.68 -13.74
CA GLU A 31 17.36 13.49 -13.90
C GLU A 31 16.58 12.26 -14.39
N TYR A 32 15.24 12.28 -14.31
CA TYR A 32 14.34 11.23 -14.80
C TYR A 32 13.58 11.62 -16.08
N ALA A 33 14.01 12.66 -16.81
CA ALA A 33 13.38 13.12 -18.07
C ALA A 33 13.13 12.00 -19.08
N GLU A 34 14.03 11.02 -19.17
CA GLU A 34 13.89 9.87 -20.08
C GLU A 34 12.93 8.78 -19.57
N LYS A 35 12.45 8.88 -18.32
CA LYS A 35 11.54 7.91 -17.66
C LYS A 35 12.09 6.46 -17.66
N LYS A 36 13.43 6.36 -17.66
CA LYS A 36 14.19 5.11 -17.60
C LYS A 36 14.79 4.91 -16.22
N PHE A 37 14.64 3.70 -15.70
CA PHE A 37 15.10 3.31 -14.37
C PHE A 37 15.94 2.04 -14.51
N PRO A 38 17.26 2.15 -14.73
CA PRO A 38 18.10 1.00 -14.98
C PRO A 38 18.25 0.14 -13.73
N ALA A 39 18.16 -1.18 -13.89
CA ALA A 39 18.29 -2.15 -12.80
C ALA A 39 19.65 -2.07 -12.07
N SER A 40 20.68 -1.50 -12.71
CA SER A 40 21.99 -1.26 -12.10
C SER A 40 21.99 -0.17 -11.02
N ARG A 41 20.96 0.67 -10.96
CA ARG A 41 20.80 1.74 -9.96
C ARG A 41 19.37 1.76 -9.39
N PRO A 42 18.99 0.72 -8.63
CA PRO A 42 17.59 0.56 -8.21
C PRO A 42 17.19 1.39 -6.98
N PHE A 43 18.17 2.02 -6.31
CA PHE A 43 17.95 2.78 -5.07
C PHE A 43 18.14 4.29 -5.29
N GLY A 44 17.58 5.09 -4.39
CA GLY A 44 17.73 6.54 -4.41
C GLY A 44 16.90 7.25 -5.47
N ILE A 45 15.94 6.55 -6.09
CA ILE A 45 15.02 7.12 -7.08
C ILE A 45 14.01 7.99 -6.34
N LYS A 46 14.22 9.31 -6.32
CA LYS A 46 13.46 10.26 -5.52
C LYS A 46 12.31 10.88 -6.33
N TYR A 47 11.17 11.07 -5.68
CA TYR A 47 10.08 11.93 -6.16
C TYR A 47 9.59 12.83 -5.03
N LYS A 48 8.90 13.91 -5.37
CA LYS A 48 8.14 14.71 -4.41
C LYS A 48 6.68 14.27 -4.47
N PHE A 49 6.09 13.98 -3.31
CA PHE A 49 4.68 13.67 -3.15
C PHE A 49 4.00 14.80 -2.40
N HIS A 50 2.84 15.21 -2.92
CA HIS A 50 1.94 16.14 -2.28
C HIS A 50 0.56 15.50 -2.17
N LEU A 51 -0.05 15.64 -1.01
CA LEU A 51 -1.43 15.28 -0.75
C LEU A 51 -2.07 16.44 0.02
N GLU A 52 -3.15 16.97 -0.53
CA GLU A 52 -3.87 18.12 0.03
C GLU A 52 -4.24 17.86 1.50
N ASP A 53 -4.05 18.88 2.33
CA ASP A 53 -4.29 18.87 3.78
C ASP A 53 -3.54 17.80 4.60
N ALA A 54 -2.58 17.08 3.99
CA ALA A 54 -1.88 15.98 4.64
C ALA A 54 -0.36 16.14 4.62
N VAL A 55 0.28 16.06 3.44
CA VAL A 55 1.75 15.98 3.36
C VAL A 55 2.34 16.68 2.13
N ASP A 56 3.56 17.18 2.32
CA ASP A 56 4.46 17.67 1.29
C ASP A 56 5.86 17.12 1.56
N CYS A 57 6.19 15.95 1.01
CA CYS A 57 7.42 15.24 1.39
C CYS A 57 8.18 14.63 0.21
N PRO A 58 9.52 14.53 0.34
CA PRO A 58 10.29 13.66 -0.53
C PRO A 58 10.04 12.20 -0.19
N GLU A 59 9.81 11.39 -1.21
CA GLU A 59 9.69 9.94 -1.13
C GLU A 59 10.64 9.26 -2.12
N TRP A 60 10.77 7.94 -1.99
CA TRP A 60 11.65 7.13 -2.83
C TRP A 60 10.90 5.93 -3.39
N VAL A 61 11.13 5.64 -4.67
CA VAL A 61 10.59 4.44 -5.31
C VAL A 61 11.18 3.21 -4.62
N VAL A 62 10.30 2.28 -4.23
CA VAL A 62 10.68 1.00 -3.63
C VAL A 62 10.32 -0.12 -4.62
N PRO A 63 11.28 -0.62 -5.44
CA PRO A 63 11.02 -1.76 -6.31
C PRO A 63 10.67 -2.98 -5.45
N PHE A 64 9.40 -3.39 -5.46
CA PHE A 64 8.90 -4.36 -4.49
C PHE A 64 9.62 -5.71 -4.56
N HIS A 65 10.02 -6.15 -5.75
CA HIS A 65 10.84 -7.35 -5.92
C HIS A 65 12.15 -7.29 -5.13
N LEU A 66 12.84 -6.14 -5.11
CA LEU A 66 14.06 -5.97 -4.33
C LEU A 66 13.78 -5.87 -2.84
N PHE A 67 12.70 -5.18 -2.45
CA PHE A 67 12.24 -5.16 -1.07
C PHE A 67 11.99 -6.57 -0.53
N LYS A 68 11.34 -7.44 -1.33
CA LYS A 68 11.11 -8.85 -1.00
C LYS A 68 12.44 -9.60 -0.79
N LEU A 69 13.39 -9.49 -1.73
CA LEU A 69 14.69 -10.15 -1.61
C LEU A 69 15.44 -9.70 -0.34
N LEU A 70 15.44 -8.40 -0.05
CA LEU A 70 16.03 -7.86 1.17
C LEU A 70 15.34 -8.38 2.43
N ALA A 71 14.02 -8.54 2.42
CA ALA A 71 13.28 -9.10 3.55
C ALA A 71 13.65 -10.59 3.77
N GLU A 72 13.83 -11.36 2.69
CA GLU A 72 14.20 -12.78 2.74
C GLU A 72 15.57 -13.01 3.40
N GLU A 73 16.52 -12.08 3.25
CA GLU A 73 17.82 -12.12 3.95
C GLU A 73 17.69 -12.12 5.49
N TYR A 74 16.57 -11.61 6.01
CA TYR A 74 16.24 -11.59 7.44
C TYR A 74 15.20 -12.65 7.82
N ASP A 75 15.08 -13.72 7.03
CA ASP A 75 14.09 -14.78 7.14
C ASP A 75 12.64 -14.28 7.19
N LEU A 76 12.34 -13.13 6.57
CA LEU A 76 10.97 -12.65 6.42
C LEU A 76 10.41 -13.15 5.10
N GLU A 77 9.34 -13.92 5.18
CA GLU A 77 8.62 -14.45 4.03
C GLU A 77 7.45 -13.54 3.67
N LEU A 78 7.36 -13.14 2.42
CA LEU A 78 6.18 -12.44 1.91
C LEU A 78 4.99 -13.38 1.88
N VAL A 79 3.92 -12.97 2.55
CA VAL A 79 2.68 -13.73 2.59
C VAL A 79 1.60 -13.06 1.75
N LEU A 80 1.38 -11.76 1.97
CA LEU A 80 0.41 -10.98 1.22
C LEU A 80 1.10 -9.83 0.49
N MET A 81 0.68 -9.54 -0.73
CA MET A 81 0.94 -8.28 -1.45
C MET A 81 -0.28 -8.00 -2.34
N LYS A 82 -1.02 -6.92 -2.06
CA LYS A 82 -2.19 -6.51 -2.86
C LYS A 82 -2.24 -5.00 -2.98
N ASN A 83 -2.57 -4.47 -4.16
CA ASN A 83 -2.87 -3.05 -4.31
C ASN A 83 -4.08 -2.68 -3.43
N PHE A 84 -4.16 -1.47 -2.91
CA PHE A 84 -5.27 -1.07 -2.04
C PHE A 84 -6.64 -1.20 -2.70
N HIS A 85 -6.78 -0.95 -4.00
CA HIS A 85 -8.05 -1.15 -4.69
C HIS A 85 -8.50 -2.62 -4.63
N GLU A 86 -7.58 -3.55 -4.91
CA GLU A 86 -7.83 -5.00 -4.83
C GLU A 86 -8.10 -5.44 -3.38
N PHE A 87 -7.28 -4.97 -2.45
CA PHE A 87 -7.39 -5.27 -1.03
C PHE A 87 -8.74 -4.82 -0.48
N VAL A 88 -9.14 -3.58 -0.73
CA VAL A 88 -10.42 -3.05 -0.26
C VAL A 88 -11.58 -3.80 -0.91
N HIS A 89 -11.53 -4.03 -2.23
CA HIS A 89 -12.58 -4.76 -2.93
C HIS A 89 -12.82 -6.16 -2.35
N GLU A 90 -11.75 -6.91 -2.06
CA GLU A 90 -11.81 -8.25 -1.49
C GLU A 90 -12.35 -8.26 -0.05
N TYR A 91 -11.81 -7.41 0.81
CA TYR A 91 -12.18 -7.42 2.24
C TYR A 91 -13.54 -6.79 2.50
N LEU A 92 -14.02 -5.89 1.63
CA LEU A 92 -15.39 -5.37 1.70
C LEU A 92 -16.46 -6.43 1.40
N GLN A 93 -16.10 -7.59 0.82
CA GLN A 93 -17.04 -8.70 0.68
C GLN A 93 -17.40 -9.35 2.03
N LYS A 94 -16.62 -9.09 3.09
CA LYS A 94 -16.87 -9.58 4.45
C LYS A 94 -17.76 -8.58 5.21
N PRO A 95 -18.95 -9.00 5.69
CA PRO A 95 -19.93 -8.09 6.31
C PRO A 95 -19.37 -7.27 7.49
N GLU A 96 -18.50 -7.86 8.30
CA GLU A 96 -17.86 -7.21 9.45
C GLU A 96 -16.95 -6.05 9.05
N PHE A 97 -16.24 -6.15 7.92
CA PHE A 97 -15.34 -5.10 7.44
C PHE A 97 -16.11 -4.01 6.69
N ALA A 98 -17.15 -4.37 5.94
CA ALA A 98 -18.07 -3.40 5.36
C ALA A 98 -18.76 -2.55 6.43
N GLU A 99 -19.24 -3.18 7.52
CA GLU A 99 -19.84 -2.48 8.64
C GLU A 99 -18.84 -1.56 9.35
N LEU A 100 -17.60 -2.00 9.55
CA LEU A 100 -16.54 -1.16 10.10
C LEU A 100 -16.28 0.06 9.20
N MET A 101 -16.15 -0.14 7.89
CA MET A 101 -15.90 0.94 6.94
C MET A 101 -17.05 1.96 6.86
N ARG A 102 -18.30 1.52 7.01
CA ARG A 102 -19.46 2.42 7.19
C ARG A 102 -19.36 3.26 8.47
N ARG A 103 -18.99 2.64 9.59
CA ARG A 103 -18.82 3.36 10.88
C ARG A 103 -17.69 4.38 10.85
N LEU A 104 -16.64 4.09 10.08
CA LEU A 104 -15.53 5.03 9.83
C LEU A 104 -15.89 6.14 8.84
N GLY A 105 -17.09 6.10 8.25
CA GLY A 105 -17.58 7.09 7.30
C GLY A 105 -17.15 6.85 5.85
N ALA A 106 -16.15 6.01 5.59
CA ALA A 106 -15.56 5.83 4.25
C ALA A 106 -16.54 5.34 3.17
N LEU A 107 -17.56 4.58 3.55
CA LEU A 107 -18.61 4.09 2.64
C LEU A 107 -19.91 4.90 2.70
N GLY A 108 -19.92 6.03 3.42
CA GLY A 108 -21.14 6.79 3.69
C GLY A 108 -22.01 6.18 4.79
N ASP A 109 -23.11 6.86 5.08
CA ASP A 109 -24.04 6.51 6.17
C ASP A 109 -25.06 5.42 5.81
N GLY A 110 -24.94 4.83 4.62
CA GLY A 110 -25.84 3.79 4.11
C GLY A 110 -27.24 4.29 3.73
N ARG A 111 -27.50 5.61 3.76
CA ARG A 111 -28.80 6.19 3.36
C ARG A 111 -28.80 6.71 1.94
N GLN A 112 -27.64 7.10 1.42
CA GLN A 112 -27.47 7.66 0.08
C GLN A 112 -26.67 6.76 -0.89
N ASP A 113 -26.26 5.56 -0.47
CA ASP A 113 -25.50 4.57 -1.26
C ASP A 113 -24.21 5.09 -1.94
N GLN A 114 -23.71 6.27 -1.54
CA GLN A 114 -22.51 6.86 -2.10
C GLN A 114 -21.37 6.83 -1.08
N SER A 115 -20.22 6.33 -1.53
CA SER A 115 -18.92 6.48 -0.87
C SER A 115 -18.69 7.96 -0.52
N THR A 116 -18.13 8.24 0.65
CA THR A 116 -17.71 9.62 0.97
C THR A 116 -16.43 10.01 0.24
N LEU A 117 -15.66 9.03 -0.24
CA LEU A 117 -14.48 9.28 -1.05
C LEU A 117 -14.92 9.65 -2.47
N SER A 118 -14.48 10.82 -2.90
CA SER A 118 -14.52 11.25 -4.29
C SER A 118 -13.65 10.34 -5.17
N GLN A 119 -13.83 10.43 -6.49
CA GLN A 119 -13.01 9.67 -7.43
C GLN A 119 -11.52 10.03 -7.32
N ASP A 120 -11.22 11.30 -7.07
CA ASP A 120 -9.86 11.80 -6.95
C ASP A 120 -9.18 11.27 -5.67
N GLU A 121 -9.88 11.26 -4.54
CA GLU A 121 -9.41 10.66 -3.29
C GLU A 121 -9.26 9.14 -3.40
N TRP A 122 -10.20 8.47 -4.08
CA TRP A 122 -10.10 7.04 -4.34
C TRP A 122 -8.88 6.70 -5.20
N GLU A 123 -8.55 7.55 -6.16
CA GLU A 123 -7.38 7.40 -7.01
C GLU A 123 -6.07 7.46 -6.22
N VAL A 124 -5.97 8.30 -5.18
CA VAL A 124 -4.79 8.36 -4.29
C VAL A 124 -4.51 6.99 -3.68
N SER A 125 -5.55 6.28 -3.23
CA SER A 125 -5.37 4.97 -2.62
C SER A 125 -4.75 3.95 -3.59
N TYR A 126 -4.96 4.09 -4.89
CA TYR A 126 -4.37 3.22 -5.92
C TYR A 126 -2.84 3.29 -5.96
N LEU A 127 -2.26 4.41 -5.51
CA LEU A 127 -0.81 4.58 -5.43
C LEU A 127 -0.17 3.67 -4.38
N TYR A 128 -0.97 3.00 -3.55
CA TYR A 128 -0.49 2.22 -2.41
C TYR A 128 -0.86 0.74 -2.52
N LEU A 129 -0.01 -0.08 -1.91
CA LEU A 129 -0.24 -1.49 -1.69
C LEU A 129 -0.15 -1.85 -0.19
N ALA A 130 -0.85 -2.92 0.17
CA ALA A 130 -0.75 -3.62 1.43
C ALA A 130 0.17 -4.83 1.27
N PHE A 131 1.00 -5.11 2.26
CA PHE A 131 1.81 -6.31 2.29
C PHE A 131 1.95 -6.87 3.71
N VAL A 132 2.16 -8.17 3.81
CA VAL A 132 2.36 -8.88 5.09
C VAL A 132 3.60 -9.75 4.97
N LEU A 133 4.50 -9.64 5.94
CA LEU A 133 5.67 -10.47 6.09
C LEU A 133 5.52 -11.37 7.31
N ARG A 134 5.95 -12.64 7.20
CA ARG A 134 6.01 -13.61 8.29
C ARG A 134 7.46 -13.98 8.56
N LYS A 135 7.91 -13.87 9.82
CA LYS A 135 9.23 -14.36 10.22
C LYS A 135 9.24 -15.89 10.20
N ARG A 136 10.17 -16.48 9.44
CA ARG A 136 10.45 -17.92 9.45
C ARG A 136 11.13 -18.28 10.78
N GLY A 137 10.73 -19.40 11.38
CA GLY A 137 11.41 -19.99 12.53
C GLY A 137 11.22 -19.28 13.88
N GLN A 138 10.08 -19.54 14.54
CA GLN A 138 9.96 -19.94 15.95
C GLN A 138 8.50 -20.35 16.16
N PRO A 139 8.18 -21.62 16.51
CA PRO A 139 6.89 -21.87 17.16
C PRO A 139 6.88 -21.02 18.44
N PRO A 140 5.73 -20.45 18.84
CA PRO A 140 5.69 -19.67 20.07
C PRO A 140 6.15 -20.58 21.22
N THR A 141 7.34 -20.31 21.77
CA THR A 141 7.68 -20.80 23.10
C THR A 141 6.54 -20.37 24.00
N GLN A 142 5.81 -21.35 24.55
CA GLN A 142 4.80 -21.10 25.55
C GLN A 142 5.35 -20.11 26.57
N ARG A 143 4.57 -19.05 26.82
CA ARG A 143 4.78 -17.95 27.78
C ARG A 143 5.51 -16.70 27.25
N ARG A 144 4.72 -15.81 26.65
CA ARG A 144 4.64 -14.45 27.20
C ARG A 144 3.26 -14.29 27.78
N ALA A 145 3.20 -13.97 29.07
CA ALA A 145 1.96 -13.74 29.79
C ALA A 145 1.04 -12.82 28.98
N SER A 146 -0.23 -13.19 28.92
CA SER A 146 -1.31 -12.43 28.30
C SER A 146 -1.31 -11.00 28.82
N ASN A 147 -0.73 -10.07 28.07
CA ASN A 147 -1.06 -8.66 28.23
C ASN A 147 -2.49 -8.50 27.71
N ALA A 148 -3.44 -8.38 28.62
CA ALA A 148 -4.89 -8.23 28.40
C ALA A 148 -5.28 -6.93 27.64
N ASN A 149 -4.32 -6.27 27.00
CA ASN A 149 -4.50 -4.95 26.37
C ASN A 149 -4.02 -4.90 24.91
N ARG A 150 -3.81 -6.06 24.25
CA ARG A 150 -3.76 -6.08 22.79
C ARG A 150 -5.21 -5.96 22.31
N GLY A 151 -5.53 -4.86 21.64
CA GLY A 151 -6.79 -4.73 20.90
C GLY A 151 -7.02 -5.99 20.06
N LYS A 152 -8.29 -6.39 19.92
CA LYS A 152 -8.66 -7.61 19.18
C LYS A 152 -7.99 -7.58 17.81
N MET A 153 -7.10 -8.54 17.55
CA MET A 153 -6.59 -8.76 16.20
C MET A 153 -7.72 -9.38 15.39
N PHE A 154 -8.17 -8.69 14.34
CA PHE A 154 -9.24 -9.14 13.43
C PHE A 154 -8.70 -9.91 12.21
N LEU A 155 -7.38 -10.05 12.11
CA LEU A 155 -6.73 -10.89 11.10
C LEU A 155 -6.40 -12.23 11.75
N THR A 156 -7.04 -13.28 11.27
CA THR A 156 -6.78 -14.68 11.63
C THR A 156 -5.74 -15.29 10.68
N GLU A 157 -5.15 -16.42 11.06
CA GLU A 157 -4.24 -17.16 10.16
C GLU A 157 -4.91 -17.56 8.84
N GLY A 158 -6.24 -17.70 8.82
CA GLY A 158 -7.02 -17.99 7.60
C GLY A 158 -7.26 -16.77 6.69
N ASP A 159 -7.04 -15.55 7.18
CA ASP A 159 -7.10 -14.33 6.36
C ASP A 159 -5.79 -14.06 5.61
N ILE A 160 -4.78 -14.90 5.84
CA ILE A 160 -3.44 -14.76 5.30
C ILE A 160 -3.27 -15.79 4.18
N GLU A 161 -3.52 -15.39 2.93
CA GLU A 161 -3.22 -16.22 1.76
C GLU A 161 -1.70 -16.37 1.62
N VAL A 162 -1.18 -17.59 1.75
CA VAL A 162 0.22 -17.90 1.45
C VAL A 162 0.34 -18.09 -0.05
N LEU A 163 1.02 -17.17 -0.73
CA LEU A 163 1.43 -17.41 -2.13
C LEU A 163 2.36 -18.63 -2.15
N GLY A 164 1.84 -19.74 -2.67
CA GLY A 164 2.60 -20.98 -2.83
C GLY A 164 3.85 -20.77 -3.70
N VAL A 165 4.92 -21.46 -3.32
CA VAL A 165 6.22 -21.49 -4.02
C VAL A 165 6.06 -21.97 -5.45
#